data_AF-A0A7K7TV10-F1
#
_entry.id   AF-A0A7K7TV10-F1
#
_cell.length_a   1.000
_cell.length_b   1.000
_cell.length_c   1.000
_cell.angle_alpha   90.00
_cell.angle_beta   90.00
_cell.angle_gamma   90.00
#
_symmetry.space_group_name_H-M   'P 1'
#
loop_
_entity.id
_entity.type
_entity.pdbx_description
1 polymer ?
#
loop_
_entity_poly.entity_id
_entity_poly.type
_entity_poly.pdbx_seq_one_letter_code
_entity_poly.pdbx_strand_id
1 'polypeptide(L)'
;QDAEVVRTRDPQRLAQCDVVVDVGGEYDPERHRYDHHQRSFTQSMRSLRPDKPWTTKLSSAGLVYCHFGSQILAGLLGQPEDSPVVTALYDKV
;
A
#
# COMPACT_ATOMS: atom_id res chain seq x y z
N GLN A 1 6.03 17.95 -13.24
CA GLN A 1 5.33 19.23 -12.98
C GLN A 1 4.50 19.48 -14.24
N ASP A 2 3.23 19.88 -14.11
CA ASP A 2 2.13 19.81 -15.11
C ASP A 2 1.20 18.57 -14.99
N ALA A 3 0.58 18.38 -13.83
CA ALA A 3 -0.48 17.39 -13.65
C ALA A 3 -1.86 18.06 -13.55
N GLU A 4 -2.88 17.48 -14.20
CA GLU A 4 -4.26 17.92 -14.06
C GLU A 4 -4.82 17.48 -12.69
N VAL A 5 -5.38 18.42 -11.94
CA VAL A 5 -6.06 18.11 -10.67
C VAL A 5 -7.55 17.99 -10.91
N VAL A 6 -8.05 16.77 -10.87
CA VAL A 6 -9.47 16.46 -10.96
C VAL A 6 -10.01 16.16 -9.57
N ARG A 7 -11.04 16.88 -9.13
CA ARG A 7 -11.80 16.54 -7.91
C ARG A 7 -13.00 15.69 -8.29
N THR A 8 -13.02 14.42 -7.91
CA THR A 8 -14.12 13.49 -8.23
C THR A 8 -14.30 12.45 -7.12
N ARG A 9 -15.52 11.91 -7.03
CA ARG A 9 -15.86 10.68 -6.30
C ARG A 9 -16.55 9.65 -7.21
N ASP A 10 -16.60 9.92 -8.51
CA ASP A 10 -17.23 9.07 -9.51
C ASP A 10 -16.45 7.74 -9.65
N PRO A 11 -17.07 6.59 -9.31
CA PRO A 11 -16.42 5.29 -9.42
C PRO A 11 -15.96 4.96 -10.84
N GLN A 12 -16.65 5.45 -11.87
CA GLN A 12 -16.28 5.17 -13.27
C GLN A 12 -14.98 5.86 -13.65
N ARG A 13 -14.73 7.06 -13.13
CA ARG A 13 -13.46 7.77 -13.33
C ARG A 13 -12.33 7.12 -12.53
N LEU A 14 -12.59 6.71 -11.29
CA LEU A 14 -11.60 5.99 -10.47
C LEU A 14 -11.21 4.63 -11.09
N ALA A 15 -12.15 3.95 -11.75
CA ALA A 15 -11.89 2.70 -12.45
C ALA A 15 -10.88 2.84 -13.61
N GLN A 16 -10.72 4.05 -14.17
CA GLN A 16 -9.77 4.34 -15.25
C GLN A 16 -8.35 4.61 -14.74
N CYS A 17 -8.16 4.87 -13.45
CA CYS A 17 -6.85 5.13 -12.88
C CYS A 17 -6.02 3.85 -12.78
N ASP A 18 -4.72 3.95 -13.06
CA ASP A 18 -3.78 2.84 -12.88
C ASP A 18 -3.68 2.45 -11.40
N VAL A 19 -3.60 3.45 -10.51
CA VAL A 19 -3.49 3.28 -9.07
C VAL A 19 -4.52 4.15 -8.37
N VAL A 20 -5.19 3.62 -7.35
CA VAL A 20 -6.13 4.35 -6.49
C VAL A 20 -5.77 4.09 -5.04
N VAL A 21 -5.60 5.16 -4.26
CA VAL A 21 -5.17 5.10 -2.86
C VAL A 21 -6.14 5.93 -2.02
N ASP A 22 -6.51 5.42 -0.85
CA ASP A 22 -7.30 6.14 0.17
C ASP A 22 -8.74 6.51 -0.21
N VAL A 23 -9.17 6.18 -1.42
CA VAL A 23 -10.51 6.42 -1.94
C VAL A 23 -10.97 5.24 -2.79
N GLY A 24 -12.27 5.21 -3.09
CA GLY A 24 -12.85 4.20 -3.98
C GLY A 24 -13.51 3.02 -3.25
N GLY A 25 -13.28 2.86 -1.94
CA GLY A 25 -13.95 1.85 -1.13
C GLY A 25 -13.50 0.43 -1.45
N GLU A 26 -12.32 0.23 -2.05
CA GLU A 26 -11.83 -1.07 -2.52
C GLU A 26 -10.38 -1.32 -2.08
N TYR A 27 -10.11 -2.53 -1.59
CA TYR A 27 -8.75 -3.05 -1.41
C TYR A 27 -8.58 -4.26 -2.34
N ASP A 28 -7.77 -4.06 -3.38
CA ASP A 28 -7.43 -5.05 -4.40
C ASP A 28 -6.00 -4.78 -4.88
N PRO A 29 -4.99 -5.52 -4.38
CA PRO A 29 -3.60 -5.28 -4.74
C PRO A 29 -3.27 -5.66 -6.19
N GLU A 30 -4.01 -6.58 -6.81
CA GLU A 30 -3.81 -6.96 -8.22
C GLU A 30 -4.24 -5.82 -9.16
N ARG A 31 -5.23 -5.03 -8.74
CA ARG A 31 -5.72 -3.84 -9.45
C ARG A 31 -5.19 -2.53 -8.88
N HIS A 32 -4.18 -2.57 -8.00
CA HIS A 32 -3.62 -1.38 -7.35
C HIS A 32 -4.67 -0.45 -6.70
N ARG A 33 -5.61 -1.06 -5.96
CA ARG A 33 -6.62 -0.36 -5.15
C ARG A 33 -6.24 -0.52 -3.69
N TYR A 34 -5.93 0.59 -3.02
CA TYR A 34 -5.41 0.62 -1.66
C TYR A 34 -6.23 1.56 -0.78
N ASP A 35 -7.51 1.24 -0.59
CA ASP A 35 -8.39 1.93 0.35
C ASP A 35 -8.69 1.05 1.56
N HIS A 36 -8.86 1.68 2.73
CA HIS A 36 -9.12 1.04 4.02
C HIS A 36 -10.39 1.55 4.71
N HIS A 37 -11.12 2.50 4.11
CA HIS A 37 -12.30 3.14 4.69
C HIS A 37 -13.54 2.23 4.78
N GLN A 38 -13.48 0.99 4.26
CA GLN A 38 -14.60 0.06 4.30
C GLN A 38 -14.82 -0.41 5.75
N ARG A 39 -16.08 -0.46 6.19
CA ARG A 39 -16.41 -0.99 7.53
C ARG A 39 -15.95 -2.44 7.72
N SER A 40 -15.96 -3.21 6.64
CA SER A 40 -15.51 -4.61 6.59
C SER A 40 -13.98 -4.75 6.58
N PHE A 41 -13.22 -3.67 6.41
CA PHE A 41 -11.78 -3.75 6.31
C PHE A 41 -11.15 -4.12 7.67
N THR A 42 -10.38 -5.21 7.66
CA THR A 42 -9.75 -5.80 8.84
C THR A 42 -8.30 -6.20 8.59
N GLN A 43 -7.73 -5.86 7.42
CA GLN A 43 -6.39 -6.30 7.07
C GLN A 43 -5.33 -5.59 7.91
N SER A 44 -4.33 -6.36 8.33
CA SER A 44 -3.13 -5.98 9.07
C SER A 44 -1.91 -6.52 8.33
N MET A 45 -0.70 -6.08 8.71
CA MET A 45 0.52 -6.70 8.20
C MET A 45 0.51 -8.22 8.41
N ARG A 46 0.15 -8.69 9.61
CA ARG A 46 0.08 -10.12 9.93
C ARG A 46 -0.91 -10.90 9.06
N SER A 47 -2.06 -10.32 8.74
CA SER A 47 -3.06 -11.02 7.91
C SER A 47 -2.66 -11.11 6.44
N LEU A 48 -1.86 -10.16 5.95
CA LEU A 48 -1.35 -10.13 4.58
C LEU A 48 0.03 -10.79 4.41
N ARG A 49 0.83 -10.82 5.48
CA ARG A 49 2.17 -11.39 5.58
C ARG A 49 2.26 -12.20 6.88
N PRO A 50 1.96 -13.51 6.84
CA PRO A 50 1.83 -14.34 8.05
C PRO A 50 3.09 -14.45 8.93
N ASP A 51 4.27 -14.15 8.38
CA ASP A 51 5.55 -14.11 9.08
C ASP A 51 5.74 -12.85 9.94
N LYS A 52 4.86 -11.84 9.79
CA LYS A 52 4.95 -10.56 10.50
C LYS A 52 4.04 -10.49 11.72
N PRO A 53 4.46 -9.85 12.83
CA PRO A 53 3.70 -9.86 14.09
C PRO A 53 2.61 -8.78 14.19
N TRP A 54 2.63 -7.73 13.36
CA TRP A 54 1.77 -6.55 13.56
C TRP A 54 0.31 -6.80 13.17
N THR A 55 -0.58 -6.61 14.14
CA THR A 55 -2.04 -6.83 14.03
C THR A 55 -2.84 -5.54 13.86
N THR A 56 -2.21 -4.37 13.94
CA THR A 56 -2.87 -3.09 13.71
C THR A 56 -3.44 -3.04 12.30
N LYS A 57 -4.68 -2.57 12.16
CA LYS A 57 -5.30 -2.38 10.84
C LYS A 57 -4.48 -1.39 10.02
N LEU A 58 -4.20 -1.74 8.77
CA LEU A 58 -3.41 -0.89 7.91
C LEU A 58 -4.22 0.30 7.41
N SER A 59 -3.57 1.46 7.34
CA SER A 59 -4.01 2.60 6.52
C SER A 59 -3.68 2.35 5.06
N SER A 60 -4.15 3.23 4.17
CA SER A 60 -3.79 3.20 2.74
C SER A 60 -2.26 3.24 2.53
N ALA A 61 -1.56 4.10 3.27
CA ALA A 61 -0.09 4.13 3.26
C ALA A 61 0.52 2.82 3.79
N GLY A 62 -0.07 2.22 4.81
CA GLY A 62 0.34 0.92 5.33
C GLY A 62 0.14 -0.22 4.34
N LEU A 63 -0.93 -0.18 3.54
CA LEU A 63 -1.17 -1.15 2.45
C LEU A 63 -0.11 -1.00 1.35
N VAL A 64 0.17 0.23 0.92
CA VAL A 64 1.25 0.50 -0.04
C VAL A 64 2.59 0.01 0.50
N TYR A 65 2.90 0.27 1.77
CA TYR A 65 4.12 -0.21 2.40
C TYR A 65 4.18 -1.74 2.51
N CYS A 66 3.07 -2.42 2.83
CA CYS A 66 3.01 -3.88 2.87
C CYS A 66 3.33 -4.52 1.51
N HIS A 67 2.92 -3.91 0.40
CA HIS A 67 3.15 -4.46 -0.94
C HIS A 67 4.49 -4.04 -1.56
N PHE A 68 4.94 -2.82 -1.30
CA PHE A 68 6.09 -2.22 -2.01
C PHE A 68 7.18 -1.69 -1.08
N GLY A 69 7.02 -1.76 0.23
CA GLY A 69 7.91 -1.14 1.21
C GLY A 69 9.36 -1.62 1.07
N SER A 70 9.57 -2.91 0.87
CA SER A 70 10.89 -3.50 0.62
C SER A 70 11.54 -2.93 -0.65
N GLN A 71 10.80 -2.85 -1.76
CA GLN A 71 11.25 -2.27 -3.03
C GLN A 71 11.58 -0.77 -2.91
N ILE A 72 10.71 -0.02 -2.21
CA ILE A 72 10.91 1.41 -1.94
C ILE A 72 12.20 1.60 -1.13
N LEU A 73 12.38 0.84 -0.04
CA LEU A 73 13.58 0.91 0.78
C LEU A 73 14.84 0.54 0.00
N ALA A 74 14.79 -0.52 -0.80
CA ALA A 74 15.88 -0.95 -1.67
C ALA A 74 16.32 0.16 -2.63
N GLY A 75 15.36 0.78 -3.32
CA GLY A 75 15.61 1.89 -4.24
C GLY A 75 16.16 3.13 -3.55
N LEU A 76 15.66 3.48 -2.36
CA LEU A 76 16.14 4.62 -1.58
C LEU A 76 17.56 4.40 -1.02
N LEU A 77 17.90 3.16 -0.65
CA LEU A 77 19.19 2.81 -0.05
C LEU A 77 20.26 2.41 -1.08
N GLY A 78 19.86 2.16 -2.33
CA GLY A 78 20.74 1.58 -3.36
C GLY A 78 21.23 0.17 -2.98
N GLN A 79 20.41 -0.60 -2.26
CA GLN A 79 20.72 -1.95 -1.79
C GLN A 79 19.78 -2.97 -2.45
N PRO A 80 20.18 -4.25 -2.55
CA PRO A 80 19.25 -5.33 -2.91
C PRO A 80 18.06 -5.40 -1.95
N GLU A 81 16.89 -5.76 -2.48
CA GLU A 81 15.65 -5.86 -1.70
C GLU A 81 15.73 -6.90 -0.57
N ASP A 82 16.46 -7.99 -0.80
CA ASP A 82 16.71 -9.06 0.16
C ASP A 82 17.92 -8.79 1.08
N SER A 83 18.53 -7.61 0.98
CA SER A 83 19.65 -7.27 1.86
C SER A 83 19.22 -7.28 3.35
N PRO A 84 20.12 -7.65 4.27
CA PRO A 84 19.81 -7.62 5.70
C PRO A 84 19.38 -6.24 6.21
N VAL A 85 19.89 -5.17 5.59
CA VAL A 85 19.54 -3.78 5.95
C VAL A 85 18.10 -3.46 5.54
N VAL A 86 17.70 -3.78 4.30
CA VAL A 86 16.32 -3.57 3.84
C VAL A 86 15.35 -4.40 4.66
N THR A 87 15.66 -5.68 4.89
CA THR A 87 14.84 -6.57 5.72
C THR A 87 14.66 -6.02 7.13
N ALA A 88 15.74 -5.59 7.78
CA ALA A 88 15.68 -5.05 9.14
C ALA A 88 14.92 -3.72 9.24
N LEU A 89 14.88 -2.91 8.18
CA LEU A 89 14.11 -1.67 8.14
C LEU A 89 12.65 -1.90 7.81
N TYR A 90 12.36 -2.83 6.89
CA TYR A 90 11.00 -3.26 6.59
C TYR A 90 10.30 -3.79 7.85
N ASP A 91 11.06 -4.51 8.68
CA ASP A 91 10.56 -5.12 9.92
C ASP A 91 10.53 -4.17 11.13
N LYS A 92 10.78 -2.87 10.94
CA LYS A 92 10.70 -1.87 12.02
C LYS A 92 9.38 -1.09 12.05
N VAL A 93 8.55 -1.22 11.02
CA VAL A 93 7.33 -0.43 10.81
C VAL A 93 6.12 -1.35 10.82
#